data_AF-A0A969HDI2-F1
#
_entry.id   AF-A0A969HDI2-F1
#
_cell.length_a   1.000
_cell.length_b   1.000
_cell.length_c   1.000
_cell.angle_alpha   90.00
_cell.angle_beta   90.00
_cell.angle_gamma   90.00
#
_symmetry.space_group_name_H-M   'P 1'
#
loop_
_entity.id
_entity.type
_entity.pdbx_description
1 polymer ?
#
loop_
_entity_poly.entity_id
_entity_poly.type
_entity_poly.pdbx_seq_one_letter_code
_entity_poly.pdbx_strand_id
1 'polypeptide(L)'
;MGKIVAWDENGQPLRMLGTHTDINERKQMEQALHLTQFCVDQASVGIVRTGSNARILSVNHQVCQTLGYTAAELCQMYIYEIDPNFSMERWQEHRQELARSGSTIIETVHRRKDGSTFPVEVTSSYIEFQGEGFSFSFVRDISERKQAEGAFAHLSHRLELILNSAGEGIYGSNEAGIITFVNPAMAQMLGWEAAELIGQSAHEVCHHSYPDGRPYPQDACPIYLSSWRGQISQGDNEFSGVKMAQGFR
;
A
#
# COMPACT_ATOMS: atom_id res chain seq x y z
N MET A 1 17.95 -4.52 -53.55
CA MET A 1 17.08 -4.35 -54.74
C MET A 1 17.58 -5.30 -55.83
N GLY A 2 16.70 -5.92 -56.59
CA GLY A 2 17.10 -6.78 -57.70
C GLY A 2 16.39 -6.42 -58.99
N LYS A 3 17.09 -6.55 -60.11
CA LYS A 3 16.56 -6.31 -61.45
C LYS A 3 16.80 -7.55 -62.29
N ILE A 4 15.80 -7.94 -63.07
CA ILE A 4 15.95 -8.97 -64.09
C ILE A 4 16.79 -8.39 -65.21
N VAL A 5 17.94 -9.02 -65.47
CA VAL A 5 18.92 -8.57 -66.46
C VAL A 5 18.90 -9.40 -67.74
N ALA A 6 18.16 -10.51 -67.77
CA ALA A 6 17.95 -11.32 -68.97
C ALA A 6 16.57 -12.00 -68.95
N TRP A 7 15.94 -12.12 -70.12
CA TRP A 7 14.65 -12.77 -70.37
C TRP A 7 14.80 -13.76 -71.54
N ASP A 8 14.00 -14.83 -71.57
CA ASP A 8 13.96 -15.79 -72.67
C ASP A 8 13.00 -15.36 -73.80
N GLU A 9 12.97 -16.15 -74.88
CA GLU A 9 12.11 -15.89 -76.06
C GLU A 9 10.61 -15.98 -75.77
N ASN A 10 10.22 -16.60 -74.65
CA ASN A 10 8.84 -16.71 -74.18
C ASN A 10 8.50 -15.64 -73.12
N GLY A 11 9.41 -14.70 -72.84
CA GLY A 11 9.21 -13.64 -71.85
C GLY A 11 9.40 -14.08 -70.40
N GLN A 12 10.06 -15.21 -70.12
CA GLN A 12 10.41 -15.63 -68.76
C GLN A 12 11.78 -15.10 -68.32
N PRO A 13 11.95 -14.69 -67.06
CA PRO A 13 13.21 -14.13 -66.57
C PRO A 13 14.30 -15.21 -66.42
N LEU A 14 15.38 -15.07 -67.18
CA LEU A 14 16.52 -15.99 -67.22
C LEU A 14 17.60 -15.68 -66.18
N ARG A 15 17.80 -14.40 -65.85
CA ARG A 15 18.85 -13.99 -64.93
C ARG A 15 18.46 -12.73 -64.18
N MET A 16 18.63 -12.76 -62.87
CA MET A 16 18.40 -11.62 -61.99
C MET A 16 19.70 -11.26 -61.29
N LEU A 17 19.99 -9.97 -61.23
CA LEU A 17 21.08 -9.45 -60.41
C LEU A 17 20.45 -8.76 -59.20
N GLY A 18 20.91 -9.10 -58.00
CA GLY A 18 20.47 -8.49 -56.76
C GLY A 18 21.64 -8.32 -55.80
N THR A 19 21.52 -7.33 -54.93
CA THR A 19 22.38 -7.22 -53.75
C THR A 19 21.68 -7.85 -52.55
N HIS A 20 22.42 -8.66 -51.80
CA HIS A 20 21.99 -9.20 -50.51
C HIS A 20 22.69 -8.42 -49.41
N THR A 21 21.91 -7.83 -48.51
CA THR A 21 22.43 -7.17 -47.31
C THR A 21 21.86 -7.92 -46.13
N ASP A 22 22.73 -8.41 -45.25
CA ASP A 22 22.29 -8.97 -43.99
C ASP A 22 21.72 -7.85 -43.12
N ILE A 23 20.50 -8.04 -42.62
CA ILE A 23 19.77 -7.09 -41.78
C ILE A 23 19.33 -7.71 -40.46
N ASN A 24 19.88 -8.88 -40.09
CA ASN A 24 19.42 -9.64 -38.94
C ASN A 24 19.60 -8.84 -37.64
N GLU A 25 20.79 -8.26 -37.43
CA GLU A 25 21.09 -7.41 -36.26
C GLU A 25 20.16 -6.20 -36.18
N ARG A 26 19.96 -5.49 -37.29
CA ARG A 26 19.05 -4.34 -37.35
C ARG A 26 17.62 -4.72 -36.96
N LYS A 27 17.12 -5.84 -37.48
CA LYS A 27 15.77 -6.34 -37.14
C LYS A 27 15.66 -6.73 -35.67
N GLN A 28 16.69 -7.35 -35.10
CA GLN A 28 16.70 -7.71 -33.68
C GLN A 28 16.69 -6.48 -32.77
N MET A 29 17.47 -5.44 -33.09
CA MET A 29 17.47 -4.17 -32.34
C MET A 29 16.11 -3.47 -32.43
N GLU A 30 15.51 -3.42 -33.62
CA GLU A 30 14.18 -2.84 -33.84
C GLU A 30 13.11 -3.60 -33.04
N GLN A 31 13.12 -4.93 -33.08
CA GLN A 31 12.21 -5.75 -32.28
C GLN A 31 12.41 -5.56 -30.77
N ALA A 32 13.66 -5.47 -30.30
CA ALA A 32 13.95 -5.23 -28.88
C ALA A 32 13.43 -3.86 -28.41
N LEU A 33 13.59 -2.82 -29.22
CA LEU A 33 13.04 -1.49 -28.94
C LEU A 33 11.50 -1.52 -28.91
N HIS A 34 10.87 -2.18 -29.89
CA HIS A 34 9.41 -2.35 -29.91
C HIS A 34 8.88 -3.11 -28.69
N LEU A 35 9.55 -4.19 -28.30
CA LEU A 35 9.18 -4.95 -27.11
C LEU A 35 9.32 -4.10 -25.84
N THR A 36 10.41 -3.33 -25.72
CA THR A 36 10.64 -2.44 -24.57
C THR A 36 9.54 -1.38 -24.48
N GLN A 37 9.21 -0.73 -25.59
CA GLN A 37 8.14 0.27 -25.64
C GLN A 37 6.79 -0.36 -25.27
N PHE A 38 6.49 -1.55 -25.80
CA PHE A 38 5.26 -2.27 -25.48
C PHE A 38 5.15 -2.61 -23.99
N CYS A 39 6.24 -3.09 -23.38
CA CYS A 39 6.27 -3.39 -21.94
C CYS A 39 6.03 -2.14 -21.09
N VAL A 40 6.62 -1.00 -21.46
CA VAL A 40 6.38 0.29 -20.79
C VAL A 40 4.93 0.73 -20.95
N ASP A 41 4.37 0.59 -22.15
CA ASP A 41 3.00 0.98 -22.45
C ASP A 41 1.95 0.13 -21.73
N GLN A 42 2.23 -1.16 -21.52
CA GLN A 42 1.33 -2.11 -20.84
C GLN A 42 1.58 -2.24 -19.33
N ALA A 43 2.56 -1.52 -18.77
CA ALA A 43 2.84 -1.57 -17.35
C ALA A 43 1.63 -1.07 -16.54
N SER A 44 1.28 -1.80 -15.48
CA SER A 44 0.16 -1.44 -14.57
C SER A 44 0.48 -0.24 -13.66
N VAL A 45 1.71 0.24 -13.68
CA VAL A 45 2.13 1.47 -13.02
C VAL A 45 2.08 2.61 -14.03
N GLY A 46 1.62 3.79 -13.58
CA GLY A 46 1.68 4.98 -14.41
C GLY A 46 3.13 5.38 -14.64
N ILE A 47 3.50 5.64 -15.89
CA ILE A 47 4.84 6.11 -16.24
C ILE A 47 4.70 7.48 -16.90
N VAL A 48 5.41 8.46 -16.35
CA VAL A 48 5.41 9.84 -16.85
C VAL A 48 6.86 10.30 -17.04
N ARG A 49 7.16 10.89 -18.20
CA ARG A 49 8.40 11.62 -18.43
C ARG A 49 8.10 13.11 -18.45
N THR A 50 8.87 13.88 -17.70
CA THR A 50 8.69 15.34 -17.62
C THR A 50 9.97 16.09 -17.93
N GLY A 51 9.84 17.20 -18.65
CA GLY A 51 10.94 18.12 -18.89
C GLY A 51 11.27 18.98 -17.68
N SER A 52 12.34 19.75 -17.79
CA SER A 52 12.82 20.65 -16.74
C SER A 52 11.78 21.67 -16.27
N ASN A 53 10.85 22.08 -17.13
CA ASN A 53 9.78 23.04 -16.84
C ASN A 53 8.47 22.41 -16.36
N ALA A 54 8.48 21.15 -15.91
CA ALA A 54 7.29 20.36 -15.53
C ALA A 54 6.35 20.00 -16.68
N ARG A 55 6.73 20.28 -17.94
CA ARG A 55 5.93 19.85 -19.09
C ARG A 55 6.00 18.34 -19.21
N ILE A 56 4.85 17.71 -19.41
CA ILE A 56 4.76 16.28 -19.67
C ILE A 56 5.26 16.03 -21.10
N LEU A 57 6.27 15.17 -21.23
CA LEU A 57 6.91 14.82 -22.51
C LEU A 57 6.38 13.50 -23.07
N SER A 58 6.01 12.56 -22.20
CA SER A 58 5.39 11.30 -22.58
C SER A 58 4.73 10.64 -21.38
N VAL A 59 3.73 9.81 -21.66
CA VAL A 59 3.00 9.01 -20.67
C VAL A 59 2.74 7.62 -21.24
N ASN A 60 2.64 6.61 -20.39
CA ASN A 60 2.15 5.30 -20.82
C ASN A 60 0.62 5.22 -20.82
N HIS A 61 0.08 4.08 -21.24
CA HIS A 61 -1.37 3.88 -21.33
C HIS A 61 -2.06 3.98 -19.97
N GLN A 62 -1.43 3.49 -18.91
CA GLN A 62 -1.99 3.48 -17.55
C GLN A 62 -2.31 4.89 -17.03
N VAL A 63 -1.43 5.87 -17.25
CA VAL A 63 -1.68 7.27 -16.85
C VAL A 63 -2.88 7.84 -17.60
N CYS A 64 -2.99 7.57 -18.91
CA CYS A 64 -4.12 8.02 -19.73
C CYS A 64 -5.45 7.45 -19.20
N GLN A 65 -5.50 6.14 -18.94
CA GLN A 65 -6.69 5.49 -18.38
C GLN A 65 -7.07 6.06 -17.01
N THR A 66 -6.08 6.28 -16.14
CA THR A 66 -6.33 6.68 -14.76
C THR A 66 -6.77 8.15 -14.65
N LEU A 67 -6.18 9.04 -15.46
CA LEU A 67 -6.50 10.47 -15.45
C LEU A 67 -7.67 10.83 -16.38
N GLY A 68 -8.00 9.97 -17.35
CA GLY A 68 -9.08 10.22 -18.32
C GLY A 68 -8.71 11.19 -19.45
N TYR A 69 -7.42 11.40 -19.71
CA TYR A 69 -6.91 12.20 -20.81
C TYR A 69 -6.25 11.32 -21.87
N THR A 70 -6.19 11.82 -23.10
CA THR A 70 -5.34 11.24 -24.13
C THR A 70 -3.87 11.61 -23.91
N ALA A 71 -2.94 10.80 -24.43
CA ALA A 71 -1.51 11.12 -24.37
C ALA A 71 -1.20 12.46 -25.06
N ALA A 72 -1.90 12.79 -26.14
CA ALA A 72 -1.72 14.06 -26.86
C ALA A 72 -2.13 15.27 -26.02
N GLU A 73 -3.23 15.18 -25.26
CA GLU A 73 -3.64 16.21 -24.31
C GLU A 73 -2.62 16.34 -23.18
N LEU A 74 -2.22 15.21 -22.56
CA LEU A 74 -1.26 15.21 -21.46
C LEU A 74 0.08 15.83 -21.88
N CYS A 75 0.60 15.54 -23.07
CA CYS A 75 1.85 16.12 -23.57
C CYS A 75 1.80 17.65 -23.87
N GLN A 76 0.61 18.26 -23.79
CA GLN A 76 0.43 19.71 -23.85
C GLN A 76 0.28 20.34 -22.46
N MET A 77 0.21 19.52 -21.41
CA MET A 77 0.01 19.94 -20.03
C MET A 77 1.30 19.93 -19.21
N TYR A 78 1.19 20.50 -18.02
CA TYR A 78 2.21 20.51 -16.98
C TYR A 78 1.75 19.71 -15.75
N ILE A 79 2.70 19.22 -14.95
CA ILE A 79 2.40 18.43 -13.75
C ILE A 79 1.43 19.13 -12.78
N TYR A 80 1.57 20.43 -12.57
CA TYR A 80 0.68 21.20 -11.67
C TYR A 80 -0.78 21.32 -12.17
N GLU A 81 -1.07 20.98 -13.43
CA GLU A 81 -2.44 20.92 -13.94
C GLU A 81 -3.13 19.60 -13.57
N ILE A 82 -2.36 18.54 -13.30
CA ILE A 82 -2.87 17.24 -12.85
C ILE A 82 -2.60 16.98 -11.36
N ASP A 83 -1.74 17.75 -10.71
CA ASP A 83 -1.47 17.68 -9.28
C ASP A 83 -1.74 19.05 -8.61
N PRO A 84 -2.88 19.23 -7.91
CA PRO A 84 -3.21 20.47 -7.22
C PRO A 84 -2.25 20.87 -6.10
N ASN A 85 -1.48 19.93 -5.54
CA ASN A 85 -0.54 20.20 -4.46
C ASN A 85 0.81 20.71 -4.98
N PHE A 86 1.04 20.63 -6.29
CA PHE A 86 2.24 21.16 -6.93
C PHE A 86 2.02 22.57 -7.45
N SER A 87 2.77 23.52 -6.91
CA SER A 87 2.98 24.84 -7.51
C SER A 87 4.27 24.84 -8.34
N MET A 88 4.46 25.90 -9.13
CA MET A 88 5.72 26.12 -9.85
C MET A 88 6.93 26.19 -8.89
N GLU A 89 6.77 26.79 -7.71
CA GLU A 89 7.82 26.86 -6.68
C GLU A 89 8.14 25.47 -6.13
N ARG A 90 7.12 24.70 -5.74
CA ARG A 90 7.29 23.34 -5.23
C ARG A 90 7.92 22.41 -6.26
N TRP A 91 7.63 22.62 -7.55
CA TRP A 91 8.30 21.89 -8.63
C TRP A 91 9.80 22.20 -8.71
N GLN A 92 10.21 23.45 -8.50
CA GLN A 92 11.63 23.82 -8.50
C GLN A 92 12.36 23.18 -7.33
N GLU A 93 11.77 23.21 -6.13
CA GLU A 93 12.30 22.54 -4.94
C GLU A 93 12.44 21.03 -5.17
N HIS A 94 11.37 20.39 -5.67
CA HIS A 94 11.36 18.97 -6.00
C HIS A 94 12.46 18.60 -6.99
N ARG A 95 12.69 19.42 -8.03
CA ARG A 95 13.80 19.21 -8.98
C ARG A 95 15.17 19.33 -8.33
N GLN A 96 15.37 20.33 -7.47
CA GLN A 96 16.66 20.50 -6.79
C GLN A 96 16.94 19.32 -5.86
N GLU A 97 15.92 18.86 -5.14
CA GLU A 97 16.02 17.66 -4.32
C GLU A 97 16.34 16.44 -5.17
N LEU A 98 15.60 16.22 -6.25
CA LEU A 98 15.80 15.10 -7.17
C LEU A 98 17.19 15.10 -7.81
N ALA A 99 17.71 16.26 -8.21
CA ALA A 99 19.06 16.40 -8.75
C ALA A 99 20.14 16.09 -7.71
N ARG A 100 19.86 16.35 -6.42
CA ARG A 100 20.79 16.08 -5.31
C ARG A 100 20.75 14.63 -4.83
N SER A 101 19.56 14.03 -4.72
CA SER A 101 19.36 12.68 -4.18
C SER A 101 19.35 11.58 -5.27
N GLY A 102 19.23 11.96 -6.54
CA GLY A 102 19.06 11.07 -7.70
C GLY A 102 17.63 10.53 -7.85
N SER A 103 16.95 10.26 -6.72
CA SER A 103 15.55 9.83 -6.68
C SER A 103 14.80 10.39 -5.47
N THR A 104 13.48 10.48 -5.56
CA THR A 104 12.60 10.88 -4.45
C THR A 104 11.26 10.15 -4.55
N ILE A 105 10.61 9.98 -3.40
CA ILE A 105 9.29 9.36 -3.29
C ILE A 105 8.41 10.32 -2.51
N ILE A 106 7.25 10.66 -3.07
CA ILE A 106 6.28 11.53 -2.43
C ILE A 106 4.88 10.94 -2.50
N GLU A 107 4.08 11.19 -1.48
CA GLU A 107 2.63 11.04 -1.58
C GLU A 107 2.00 12.39 -1.90
N THR A 108 1.12 12.40 -2.91
CA THR A 108 0.42 13.61 -3.35
C THR A 108 -0.97 13.22 -3.86
N VAL A 109 -1.64 14.15 -4.53
CA VAL A 109 -2.98 13.96 -5.07
C VAL A 109 -2.94 14.27 -6.55
N HIS A 110 -3.53 13.40 -7.36
CA HIS A 110 -3.78 13.69 -8.77
C HIS A 110 -5.25 14.04 -8.98
N ARG A 111 -5.51 14.82 -10.03
CA ARG A 111 -6.83 15.26 -10.48
C ARG A 111 -7.09 14.73 -11.89
N ARG A 112 -8.20 14.01 -12.03
CA ARG A 112 -8.69 13.50 -13.32
C ARG A 112 -9.32 14.61 -14.15
N LYS A 113 -9.58 14.32 -15.43
CA LYS A 113 -10.26 15.22 -16.37
C LYS A 113 -11.68 15.61 -15.92
N ASP A 114 -12.37 14.72 -15.22
CA ASP A 114 -13.69 14.99 -14.63
C ASP A 114 -13.66 15.86 -13.36
N GLY A 115 -12.46 16.23 -12.89
CA GLY A 115 -12.24 17.03 -11.68
C GLY A 115 -12.13 16.21 -10.39
N SER A 116 -12.41 14.91 -10.41
CA SER A 116 -12.22 14.03 -9.26
C SER A 116 -10.74 13.92 -8.89
N THR A 117 -10.46 13.77 -7.60
CA THR A 117 -9.10 13.61 -7.09
C THR A 117 -8.88 12.25 -6.47
N PHE A 118 -7.64 11.78 -6.47
CA PHE A 118 -7.24 10.52 -5.87
C PHE A 118 -5.80 10.60 -5.36
N PRO A 119 -5.48 9.95 -4.24
CA PRO A 119 -4.14 9.95 -3.69
C PRO A 119 -3.22 9.08 -4.56
N VAL A 120 -1.99 9.54 -4.74
CA VAL A 120 -0.95 8.83 -5.48
C VAL A 120 0.37 8.83 -4.72
N GLU A 121 1.15 7.79 -4.94
CA GLU A 121 2.57 7.74 -4.59
C GLU A 121 3.37 7.92 -5.89
N VAL A 122 4.27 8.90 -5.91
CA VAL A 122 5.08 9.24 -7.08
C VAL A 122 6.54 9.02 -6.73
N THR A 123 7.17 8.09 -7.43
CA THR A 123 8.63 7.86 -7.37
C THR A 123 9.25 8.50 -8.59
N SER A 124 10.09 9.51 -8.41
CA SER A 124 10.75 10.25 -9.48
C SER A 124 12.25 9.99 -9.45
N SER A 125 12.86 9.87 -10.63
CA SER A 125 14.31 9.83 -10.84
C SER A 125 14.73 10.90 -11.86
N TYR A 126 15.87 11.54 -11.64
CA TYR A 126 16.46 12.43 -12.65
C TYR A 126 17.41 11.64 -13.55
N ILE A 127 17.26 11.80 -14.87
CA ILE A 127 18.03 11.10 -15.89
C ILE A 127 18.56 12.13 -16.89
N GLU A 128 19.83 12.00 -17.24
CA GLU A 128 20.44 12.73 -18.36
C GLU A 128 20.67 11.79 -19.53
N PHE A 129 20.19 12.18 -20.71
CA PHE A 129 20.40 11.43 -21.94
C PHE A 129 20.75 12.41 -23.07
N GLN A 130 21.88 12.18 -23.74
CA GLN A 130 22.37 13.03 -24.84
C GLN A 130 22.50 14.53 -24.48
N GLY A 131 22.77 14.84 -23.21
CA GLY A 131 22.90 16.21 -22.72
C GLY A 131 21.57 16.90 -22.34
N GLU A 132 20.44 16.20 -22.48
CA GLU A 132 19.13 16.68 -22.03
C GLU A 132 18.70 15.94 -20.75
N GLY A 133 18.46 16.73 -19.70
CA GLY A 133 17.94 16.25 -18.42
C GLY A 133 16.42 16.17 -18.41
N PHE A 134 15.88 15.04 -17.98
CA PHE A 134 14.44 14.85 -17.75
C PHE A 134 14.21 14.07 -16.46
N SER A 135 13.00 14.19 -15.92
CA SER A 135 12.55 13.33 -14.82
C SER A 135 11.73 12.18 -15.38
N PHE A 136 11.95 11.00 -14.82
CA PHE A 136 11.19 9.79 -15.11
C PHE A 136 10.48 9.37 -13.83
N SER A 137 9.16 9.31 -13.87
CA SER A 137 8.33 9.12 -12.68
C SER A 137 7.39 7.93 -12.82
N PHE A 138 7.34 7.12 -11.77
CA PHE A 138 6.34 6.09 -11.57
C PHE A 138 5.22 6.62 -10.68
N VAL A 139 3.98 6.45 -11.12
CA VAL A 139 2.77 6.93 -10.43
C VAL A 139 1.93 5.72 -10.05
N ARG A 140 1.69 5.55 -8.75
CA ARG A 140 0.86 4.47 -8.21
C ARG A 140 -0.36 5.09 -7.53
N ASP A 141 -1.55 4.64 -7.90
CA ASP A 141 -2.78 4.95 -7.16
C ASP A 141 -2.73 4.22 -5.80
N ILE A 142 -2.90 4.97 -4.71
CA ILE A 142 -2.88 4.44 -3.34
C ILE A 142 -4.24 4.58 -2.66
N SER A 143 -5.32 4.73 -3.43
CA SER A 143 -6.69 4.86 -2.93
C SER A 143 -7.09 3.67 -2.06
N GLU A 144 -6.84 2.44 -2.53
CA GLU A 144 -7.17 1.23 -1.78
C GLU A 144 -6.41 1.16 -0.45
N ARG A 145 -5.10 1.49 -0.47
CA ARG A 145 -4.27 1.57 0.74
C ARG A 145 -4.84 2.56 1.75
N LYS A 146 -5.11 3.80 1.31
CA LYS A 146 -5.65 4.88 2.16
C LYS A 146 -7.04 4.55 2.70
N GLN A 147 -7.88 3.89 1.90
CA GLN A 147 -9.22 3.45 2.33
C GLN A 147 -9.13 2.36 3.40
N ALA A 148 -8.24 1.38 3.23
CA ALA A 148 -8.01 0.33 4.22
C ALA A 148 -7.46 0.90 5.54
N GLU A 149 -6.48 1.80 5.47
CA GLU A 149 -5.93 2.51 6.63
C GLU A 149 -7.00 3.32 7.36
N GLY A 150 -7.83 4.07 6.61
CA GLY A 150 -8.93 4.86 7.18
C GLY A 150 -10.02 3.99 7.82
N ALA A 151 -10.39 2.88 7.18
CA ALA A 151 -11.37 1.94 7.73
C ALA A 151 -10.86 1.28 9.02
N PHE A 152 -9.58 0.89 9.05
CA PHE A 152 -8.94 0.36 10.25
C PHE A 152 -8.91 1.39 11.38
N ALA A 153 -8.47 2.62 11.10
CA ALA A 153 -8.43 3.69 12.10
C ALA A 153 -9.82 4.00 12.67
N HIS A 154 -10.84 4.06 11.81
CA HIS A 154 -12.22 4.27 12.24
C HIS A 154 -12.74 3.12 13.11
N LEU A 155 -12.45 1.86 12.73
CA LEU A 155 -12.85 0.70 13.52
C LEU A 155 -12.15 0.69 14.89
N SER A 156 -10.84 0.91 14.93
CA SER A 156 -10.06 0.98 16.16
C SER A 156 -10.61 2.07 17.09
N HIS A 157 -10.86 3.26 16.58
CA HIS A 157 -11.44 4.35 17.38
C HIS A 157 -12.84 4.00 17.92
N ARG A 158 -13.68 3.37 17.09
CA ARG A 158 -15.02 2.94 17.52
C ARG A 158 -14.96 1.87 18.61
N LEU A 159 -14.04 0.91 18.49
CA LEU A 159 -13.82 -0.12 19.51
C LEU A 159 -13.35 0.50 20.83
N GLU A 160 -12.39 1.43 20.78
CA GLU A 160 -11.95 2.17 21.98
C GLU A 160 -13.11 2.88 22.67
N LEU A 161 -13.97 3.59 21.93
CA LEU A 161 -15.14 4.27 22.51
C LEU A 161 -16.13 3.29 23.16
N ILE A 162 -16.38 2.14 22.53
CA ILE A 162 -17.27 1.11 23.08
C ILE A 162 -16.67 0.53 24.37
N LEU A 163 -15.40 0.15 24.34
CA LEU A 163 -14.72 -0.47 25.48
C LEU A 163 -14.59 0.49 26.66
N ASN A 164 -14.32 1.78 26.39
CA ASN A 164 -14.19 2.81 27.41
C ASN A 164 -15.53 3.25 28.02
N SER A 165 -16.65 3.07 27.31
CA SER A 165 -18.00 3.41 27.82
C SER A 165 -18.74 2.24 28.45
N ALA A 166 -18.25 1.00 28.26
CA ALA A 166 -18.82 -0.17 28.90
C ALA A 166 -18.70 -0.06 30.43
N GLY A 167 -19.82 -0.21 31.13
CA GLY A 167 -19.86 -0.24 32.60
C GLY A 167 -19.44 -1.59 33.18
N GLU A 168 -19.31 -2.62 32.35
CA GLU A 168 -18.87 -3.96 32.74
C GLU A 168 -17.36 -4.11 32.50
N GLY A 169 -16.68 -4.86 33.38
CA GLY A 169 -15.28 -5.22 33.21
C GLY A 169 -15.11 -6.18 32.03
N ILE A 170 -14.37 -5.76 31.02
CA ILE A 170 -14.06 -6.55 29.82
C ILE A 170 -12.56 -6.76 29.77
N TYR A 171 -12.13 -8.00 29.56
CA TYR A 171 -10.75 -8.34 29.32
C TYR A 171 -10.62 -9.36 28.18
N GLY A 172 -9.45 -9.37 27.54
CA GLY A 172 -9.04 -10.39 26.58
C GLY A 172 -7.86 -11.17 27.14
N SER A 173 -7.76 -12.46 26.82
CA SER A 173 -6.62 -13.31 27.16
C SER A 173 -6.16 -14.15 25.98
N ASN A 174 -4.90 -14.59 26.01
CA ASN A 174 -4.37 -15.56 25.05
C ASN A 174 -4.73 -17.01 25.42
N GLU A 175 -4.27 -17.98 24.63
CA GLU A 175 -4.51 -19.42 24.84
C GLU A 175 -3.96 -19.96 26.17
N ALA A 176 -2.96 -19.29 26.76
CA ALA A 176 -2.43 -19.64 28.07
C ALA A 176 -3.23 -19.03 29.24
N GLY A 177 -4.31 -18.29 28.95
CA GLY A 177 -5.11 -17.58 29.95
C GLY A 177 -4.45 -16.31 30.48
N ILE A 178 -3.42 -15.81 29.80
CA ILE A 178 -2.73 -14.56 30.16
C ILE A 178 -3.49 -13.37 29.58
N ILE A 179 -3.77 -12.37 30.42
CA ILE A 179 -4.48 -11.15 30.05
C ILE A 179 -3.65 -10.36 29.03
N THR A 180 -4.26 -10.08 27.88
CA THR A 180 -3.66 -9.29 26.77
C THR A 180 -4.34 -7.94 26.59
N PHE A 181 -5.52 -7.76 27.16
CA PHE A 181 -6.31 -6.53 27.06
C PHE A 181 -7.22 -6.40 28.29
N VAL A 182 -7.42 -5.19 28.79
CA VAL A 182 -8.45 -4.85 29.78
C VAL A 182 -9.06 -3.50 29.43
N ASN A 183 -10.38 -3.36 29.61
CA ASN A 183 -11.04 -2.07 29.52
C ASN A 183 -10.91 -1.28 30.84
N PRO A 184 -11.20 0.04 30.84
CA PRO A 184 -11.10 0.87 32.05
C PRO A 184 -11.99 0.40 33.20
N ALA A 185 -13.20 -0.10 32.91
CA ALA A 185 -14.11 -0.60 33.95
C ALA A 185 -13.51 -1.80 34.71
N MET A 186 -12.84 -2.72 34.00
CA MET A 186 -12.18 -3.88 34.63
C MET A 186 -11.07 -3.44 35.59
N ALA A 187 -10.22 -2.52 35.14
CA ALA A 187 -9.15 -1.95 35.96
C ALA A 187 -9.72 -1.29 37.24
N GLN A 188 -10.78 -0.48 37.10
CA GLN A 188 -11.46 0.16 38.22
C GLN A 188 -12.13 -0.83 39.18
N MET A 189 -12.80 -1.85 38.66
CA MET A 189 -13.46 -2.89 39.46
C MET A 189 -12.46 -3.70 40.28
N LEU A 190 -11.30 -4.01 39.69
CA LEU A 190 -10.24 -4.74 40.38
C LEU A 190 -9.41 -3.85 41.31
N GLY A 191 -9.42 -2.54 41.09
CA GLY A 191 -8.61 -1.56 41.83
C GLY A 191 -7.12 -1.61 41.43
N TRP A 192 -6.85 -1.93 40.17
CA TRP A 192 -5.49 -2.04 39.61
C TRP A 192 -5.35 -1.08 38.43
N GLU A 193 -4.12 -0.69 38.11
CA GLU A 193 -3.86 -0.02 36.83
C GLU A 193 -3.93 -1.04 35.69
N ALA A 194 -4.44 -0.62 34.53
CA ALA A 194 -4.58 -1.51 33.38
C ALA A 194 -3.24 -2.17 33.00
N ALA A 195 -2.14 -1.41 33.08
CA ALA A 195 -0.79 -1.89 32.78
C ALA A 195 -0.29 -3.00 33.74
N GLU A 196 -0.80 -3.04 34.98
CA GLU A 196 -0.43 -4.07 35.97
C GLU A 196 -1.16 -5.38 35.73
N LEU A 197 -2.33 -5.31 35.08
CA LEU A 197 -3.16 -6.46 34.73
C LEU A 197 -2.68 -7.15 33.44
N ILE A 198 -2.14 -6.39 32.48
CA ILE A 198 -1.60 -6.99 31.24
C ILE A 198 -0.42 -7.91 31.57
N GLY A 199 -0.46 -9.13 31.04
CA GLY A 199 0.56 -10.15 31.29
C GLY A 199 0.30 -11.03 32.52
N GLN A 200 -0.72 -10.73 33.33
CA GLN A 200 -1.11 -11.57 34.46
C GLN A 200 -2.01 -12.74 34.04
N SER A 201 -2.05 -13.79 34.86
CA SER A 201 -3.00 -14.89 34.70
C SER A 201 -4.42 -14.43 35.06
N ALA A 202 -5.36 -14.53 34.12
CA ALA A 202 -6.76 -14.18 34.38
C ALA A 202 -7.35 -15.01 35.54
N HIS A 203 -6.93 -16.27 35.69
CA HIS A 203 -7.35 -17.13 36.79
C HIS A 203 -6.88 -16.61 38.15
N GLU A 204 -5.64 -16.16 38.25
CA GLU A 204 -5.07 -15.67 39.51
C GLU A 204 -5.64 -14.33 39.95
N VAL A 205 -6.06 -13.50 38.99
CA VAL A 205 -6.59 -12.16 39.26
C VAL A 205 -8.10 -12.20 39.51
N CYS A 206 -8.85 -12.93 38.69
CA CYS A 206 -10.31 -12.85 38.66
C CYS A 206 -10.99 -14.09 39.25
N HIS A 207 -10.41 -15.29 39.08
CA HIS A 207 -11.05 -16.58 39.41
C HIS A 207 -10.24 -17.38 40.43
N HIS A 208 -9.54 -16.72 41.37
CA HIS A 208 -8.58 -17.41 42.25
C HIS A 208 -9.23 -18.05 43.48
N SER A 209 -10.43 -17.62 43.86
CA SER A 209 -11.10 -18.05 45.09
C SER A 209 -12.62 -18.18 44.93
N TYR A 210 -13.20 -19.15 45.63
CA TYR A 210 -14.64 -19.24 45.86
C TYR A 210 -15.13 -18.08 46.77
N PRO A 211 -16.45 -17.81 46.84
CA PRO A 211 -17.02 -16.80 47.76
C PRO A 211 -16.62 -16.96 49.23
N ASP A 212 -16.31 -18.19 49.64
CA ASP A 212 -15.91 -18.54 51.01
C ASP A 212 -14.38 -18.42 51.25
N GLY A 213 -13.63 -17.93 50.26
CA GLY A 213 -12.19 -17.70 50.33
C GLY A 213 -11.33 -18.94 50.09
N ARG A 214 -11.92 -20.10 49.77
CA ARG A 214 -11.14 -21.28 49.38
C ARG A 214 -10.51 -21.08 47.99
N PRO A 215 -9.25 -21.52 47.75
CA PRO A 215 -8.63 -21.43 46.44
C PRO A 215 -9.44 -22.19 45.38
N TYR A 216 -9.66 -21.55 44.23
CA TYR A 216 -10.32 -22.18 43.09
C TYR A 216 -9.27 -22.81 42.17
N PRO A 217 -9.31 -24.13 41.91
CA PRO A 217 -8.32 -24.78 41.05
C PRO A 217 -8.42 -24.35 39.59
N GLN A 218 -7.27 -24.12 38.94
CA GLN A 218 -7.20 -23.69 37.54
C GLN A 218 -7.74 -24.73 36.56
N ASP A 219 -7.53 -26.01 36.85
CA ASP A 219 -8.05 -27.16 36.09
C ASP A 219 -9.56 -27.33 36.21
N ALA A 220 -10.20 -26.65 37.16
CA ALA A 220 -11.64 -26.60 37.32
C ALA A 220 -12.29 -25.32 36.75
N CYS A 221 -11.49 -24.34 36.28
CA CYS A 221 -11.95 -23.04 35.80
C CYS A 221 -12.57 -23.14 34.39
N PRO A 222 -13.88 -22.85 34.21
CA PRO A 222 -14.55 -22.95 32.92
C PRO A 222 -13.93 -22.07 31.84
N ILE A 223 -13.37 -20.91 32.20
CA ILE A 223 -12.71 -19.98 31.28
C ILE A 223 -11.33 -20.49 30.82
N TYR A 224 -10.59 -21.14 31.72
CA TYR A 224 -9.33 -21.79 31.35
C TYR A 224 -9.60 -23.03 30.46
N LEU A 225 -10.61 -23.82 30.83
CA LEU A 225 -11.00 -25.02 30.07
C LEU A 225 -11.63 -24.70 28.71
N SER A 226 -12.40 -23.62 28.58
CA SER A 226 -12.99 -23.19 27.31
C SER A 226 -11.93 -22.71 26.31
N SER A 227 -10.92 -21.99 26.79
CA SER A 227 -9.75 -21.58 25.99
C SER A 227 -8.97 -22.78 25.44
N TRP A 228 -8.94 -23.90 26.19
CA TRP A 228 -8.29 -25.15 25.77
C TRP A 228 -9.16 -26.08 24.90
N ARG A 229 -10.49 -26.02 25.05
CA ARG A 229 -11.43 -26.93 24.35
C ARG A 229 -12.15 -26.29 23.15
N GLY A 230 -12.01 -24.99 22.93
CA GLY A 230 -12.70 -24.27 21.85
C GLY A 230 -14.22 -24.24 21.99
N GLN A 231 -14.76 -24.46 23.20
CA GLN A 231 -16.19 -24.45 23.49
C GLN A 231 -16.55 -23.23 24.33
N ILE A 232 -17.58 -22.49 23.94
CA ILE A 232 -18.13 -21.38 24.74
C ILE A 232 -18.77 -21.96 25.99
N SER A 233 -18.28 -21.59 27.17
CA SER A 233 -18.93 -21.84 28.46
C SER A 233 -19.59 -20.55 28.94
N GLN A 234 -20.87 -20.63 29.31
CA GLN A 234 -21.61 -19.52 29.91
C GLN A 234 -22.02 -19.97 31.32
N GLY A 235 -21.54 -19.28 32.35
CA GLY A 235 -21.88 -19.54 33.75
C GLY A 235 -22.64 -18.35 34.33
N ASP A 236 -23.84 -18.58 34.87
CA ASP A 236 -24.75 -17.53 35.35
C ASP A 236 -24.30 -16.86 36.67
N ASN A 237 -23.18 -17.28 37.27
CA ASN A 237 -22.60 -16.68 38.48
C ASN A 237 -21.14 -17.14 38.63
N GLU A 238 -20.22 -16.60 37.84
CA GLU A 238 -18.80 -16.74 38.17
C GLU A 238 -18.46 -15.77 39.30
N PHE A 239 -18.48 -16.31 40.51
CA PHE A 239 -18.11 -15.61 41.72
C PHE A 239 -16.63 -15.22 41.66
N SER A 240 -16.37 -13.95 41.38
CA SER A 240 -15.04 -13.36 41.33
C SER A 240 -14.70 -12.79 42.71
N GLY A 241 -13.86 -13.49 43.46
CA GLY A 241 -13.11 -12.84 44.54
C GLY A 241 -12.10 -11.90 43.89
N VAL A 242 -12.26 -10.58 44.02
CA VAL A 242 -11.26 -9.63 43.51
C VAL A 242 -10.03 -9.65 44.41
N LYS A 243 -8.86 -9.98 43.86
CA LYS A 243 -7.60 -9.75 44.57
C LYS A 243 -7.29 -8.26 44.52
N MET A 244 -7.78 -7.49 45.49
CA MET A 244 -7.46 -6.06 45.62
C MET A 244 -5.94 -5.89 45.66
N ALA A 245 -5.40 -4.86 44.98
CA ALA A 245 -3.98 -4.57 44.93
C ALA A 245 -3.38 -4.58 46.35
N GLN A 246 -2.69 -5.65 46.72
CA GLN A 246 -1.85 -5.64 47.91
C GLN A 246 -0.63 -4.83 47.53
N GLY A 247 -0.60 -3.58 47.98
CA GLY A 247 0.47 -2.63 47.66
C GLY A 247 1.85 -3.24 47.84
N PHE A 248 2.51 -3.53 46.74
CA PHE A 248 3.96 -3.57 46.69
C PHE A 248 4.43 -2.12 46.56
N ARG A 249 4.67 -1.50 47.71
CA ARG A 249 5.59 -0.34 47.79
C ARG A 249 7.01 -0.81 47.55
#